data_AF-A0A803QWM8-F1
#
_entry.id   AF-A0A803QWM8-F1
#
_cell.length_a   1.000
_cell.length_b   1.000
_cell.length_c   1.000
_cell.angle_alpha   90.00
_cell.angle_beta   90.00
_cell.angle_gamma   90.00
#
_symmetry.space_group_name_H-M   'P 1'
#
loop_
_entity.id
_entity.type
_entity.pdbx_description
1 polymer ?
#
loop_
_entity_poly.entity_id
_entity_poly.type
_entity_poly.pdbx_seq_one_letter_code
_entity_poly.pdbx_strand_id
1 'polypeptide(L)'
;MGSTYLLRATAWETYGSASLAKVNALVYATCFADVSSTSDASLAYVKLIQHLAVFKGYKEAFAALKMADEKFLTVSKSRILVLKLQLLHEHALHRGHLKLAQQVCDELGVLASSVTGVDMELKTEAGLRRARTLLAANQFSEAAEVAHSLFCMCYKFNLQVENATTLLLLAEIHKRSGNPVLGLPYALASLSFCQSFNLDLLRASAVLTLAELWLSLGSNHAKRALSLIHGVLPTILGHGGLELRARAYIVEAKCYLSDPNFSISENAEIVLDPLSQASDELQVLEYHELAAEAFYLKAIVYDKLGKLEDREEAATSFKKHTLALENPHDDEDSLINML
;
A
#
# COMPACT_ATOMS: atom_id res chain seq x y z
N MET A 1 -30.11 8.93 10.19
CA MET A 1 -30.09 8.00 9.03
C MET A 1 -28.83 8.14 8.17
N GLY A 2 -28.30 9.35 7.92
CA GLY A 2 -27.03 9.48 7.18
C GLY A 2 -25.83 8.84 7.90
N SER A 3 -25.62 9.16 9.18
CA SER A 3 -24.47 8.66 9.97
C SER A 3 -24.34 7.13 10.02
N THR A 4 -25.44 6.38 9.91
CA THR A 4 -25.41 4.92 9.85
C THR A 4 -24.75 4.39 8.57
N TYR A 5 -24.85 5.10 7.45
CA TYR A 5 -24.15 4.73 6.21
C TYR A 5 -22.64 4.93 6.35
N LEU A 6 -22.19 5.98 7.04
CA LEU A 6 -20.75 6.20 7.29
C LEU A 6 -20.17 5.18 8.27
N LEU A 7 -20.94 4.80 9.30
CA LEU A 7 -20.55 3.74 10.21
C LEU A 7 -20.41 2.40 9.45
N ARG A 8 -21.36 2.08 8.57
CA ARG A 8 -21.27 0.92 7.68
C ARG A 8 -20.08 1.02 6.73
N ALA A 9 -19.82 2.19 6.15
CA ALA A 9 -18.67 2.39 5.26
C ALA A 9 -17.36 2.09 5.98
N THR A 10 -17.21 2.58 7.22
CA THR A 10 -16.05 2.31 8.07
C THR A 10 -15.94 0.83 8.44
N ALA A 11 -17.04 0.20 8.82
CA ALA A 11 -17.05 -1.24 9.14
C ALA A 11 -16.65 -2.10 7.93
N TRP A 12 -17.20 -1.81 6.76
CA TRP A 12 -16.85 -2.53 5.52
C TRP A 12 -15.39 -2.33 5.14
N GLU A 13 -14.84 -1.14 5.35
CA GLU A 13 -13.41 -0.88 5.15
C GLU A 13 -12.55 -1.71 6.11
N THR A 14 -12.90 -1.77 7.40
CA THR A 14 -12.16 -2.59 8.38
C THR A 14 -12.23 -4.09 8.08
N TYR A 15 -13.37 -4.57 7.59
CA TYR A 15 -13.52 -5.97 7.16
C TYR A 15 -12.89 -6.24 5.77
N GLY A 16 -12.46 -5.20 5.06
CA GLY A 16 -11.74 -5.35 3.79
C GLY A 16 -12.60 -5.35 2.53
N SER A 17 -13.88 -4.94 2.60
CA SER A 17 -14.75 -4.78 1.42
C SER A 17 -14.75 -3.34 0.90
N ALA A 18 -13.77 -3.01 0.05
CA ALA A 18 -13.61 -1.68 -0.53
C ALA A 18 -14.83 -1.21 -1.34
N SER A 19 -15.45 -2.11 -2.11
CA SER A 19 -16.63 -1.80 -2.93
C SER A 19 -17.83 -1.40 -2.08
N LEU A 20 -18.10 -2.12 -0.98
CA LEU A 20 -19.20 -1.80 -0.08
C LEU A 20 -18.92 -0.52 0.71
N ALA A 21 -17.67 -0.31 1.15
CA ALA A 21 -17.27 0.94 1.80
C ALA A 21 -17.54 2.14 0.88
N LYS A 22 -17.13 2.08 -0.38
CA LYS A 22 -17.39 3.12 -1.39
C LYS A 22 -18.88 3.36 -1.60
N VAL A 23 -19.68 2.32 -1.84
CA VAL A 23 -21.11 2.49 -2.13
C VAL A 23 -21.82 3.16 -0.97
N ASN A 24 -21.51 2.78 0.27
CA ASN A 24 -22.10 3.41 1.44
C ASN A 24 -21.66 4.88 1.60
N ALA A 25 -20.39 5.20 1.30
CA ALA A 25 -19.90 6.58 1.30
C ALA A 25 -20.54 7.44 0.19
N LEU A 26 -20.76 6.88 -1.00
CA LEU A 26 -21.45 7.55 -2.11
C LEU A 26 -22.92 7.82 -1.77
N VAL A 27 -23.64 6.82 -1.27
CA VAL A 27 -25.05 6.98 -0.84
C VAL A 27 -25.17 8.08 0.22
N TYR A 28 -24.21 8.14 1.15
CA TYR A 28 -24.15 9.23 2.10
C TYR A 28 -23.98 10.59 1.40
N ALA A 29 -22.97 10.72 0.54
CA ALA A 29 -22.64 11.97 -0.13
C ALA A 29 -23.74 12.46 -1.08
N THR A 30 -24.51 11.56 -1.71
CA THR A 30 -25.57 11.94 -2.67
C THR A 30 -26.91 12.19 -2.00
N CYS A 31 -27.27 11.41 -0.99
CA CYS A 31 -28.63 11.42 -0.45
C CYS A 31 -28.76 12.17 0.88
N PHE A 32 -27.66 12.42 1.58
CA PHE A 32 -27.68 12.96 2.95
C PHE A 32 -26.78 14.18 3.15
N ALA A 33 -26.14 14.70 2.11
CA ALA A 33 -25.25 15.86 2.20
C ALA A 33 -25.94 17.10 2.77
N ASP A 34 -27.18 17.39 2.36
CA ASP A 34 -27.89 18.63 2.73
C ASP A 34 -28.34 18.68 4.19
N VAL A 35 -28.40 17.52 4.86
CA VAL A 35 -28.89 17.36 6.25
C VAL A 35 -27.74 16.95 7.19
N SER A 36 -26.49 17.03 6.72
CA SER A 36 -25.33 16.48 7.41
C SER A 36 -24.57 17.48 8.27
N SER A 37 -23.91 16.97 9.31
CA SER A 37 -22.87 17.72 10.00
C SER A 37 -21.63 17.87 9.09
N THR A 38 -20.90 18.98 9.21
CA THR A 38 -19.65 19.19 8.48
C THR A 38 -18.63 18.09 8.74
N SER A 39 -18.60 17.54 9.96
CA SER A 39 -17.73 16.42 10.36
C SER A 39 -18.05 15.13 9.57
N ASP A 40 -19.33 14.78 9.44
CA ASP A 40 -19.73 13.57 8.73
C ASP A 40 -19.55 13.72 7.22
N ALA A 41 -19.82 14.91 6.67
CA ALA A 41 -19.50 15.24 5.29
C ALA A 41 -17.99 15.10 5.02
N SER A 42 -17.13 15.62 5.91
CA SER A 42 -15.68 15.49 5.75
C SER A 42 -15.21 14.02 5.74
N LEU A 43 -15.81 13.16 6.57
CA LEU A 43 -15.48 11.72 6.60
C LEU A 43 -15.88 11.02 5.30
N ALA A 44 -17.04 11.36 4.73
CA ALA A 44 -17.48 10.81 3.46
C ALA A 44 -16.50 11.14 2.33
N TYR A 45 -16.09 12.42 2.25
CA TYR A 45 -15.10 12.87 1.28
C TYR A 45 -13.76 12.16 1.48
N VAL A 46 -13.27 12.06 2.72
CA VAL A 46 -12.02 11.37 3.05
C VAL A 46 -12.03 9.93 2.52
N LYS A 47 -13.10 9.17 2.80
CA LYS A 47 -13.22 7.78 2.32
C LYS A 47 -13.26 7.66 0.80
N LEU A 48 -13.94 8.59 0.12
CA LEU A 48 -14.02 8.59 -1.34
C LEU A 48 -12.67 8.95 -1.98
N ILE A 49 -11.95 9.92 -1.43
CA ILE A 49 -10.62 10.33 -1.92
C ILE A 49 -9.61 9.20 -1.66
N GLN A 50 -9.64 8.55 -0.49
CA GLN A 50 -8.82 7.36 -0.21
C GLN A 50 -9.10 6.25 -1.23
N HIS A 51 -10.38 5.98 -1.54
CA HIS A 51 -10.72 5.03 -2.59
C HIS A 51 -10.18 5.45 -3.96
N LEU A 52 -10.23 6.74 -4.33
CA LEU A 52 -9.64 7.22 -5.59
C LEU A 52 -8.12 6.98 -5.61
N ALA A 53 -7.41 7.32 -4.54
CA ALA A 53 -5.96 7.11 -4.45
C ALA A 53 -5.59 5.62 -4.65
N VAL A 54 -6.31 4.73 -3.98
CA VAL A 54 -6.02 3.29 -3.97
C VAL A 54 -6.38 2.59 -5.29
N PHE A 55 -7.40 3.06 -6.02
CA PHE A 55 -7.93 2.35 -7.21
C PHE A 55 -7.80 3.10 -8.54
N LYS A 56 -7.57 4.41 -8.52
CA LYS A 56 -7.47 5.26 -9.72
C LYS A 56 -6.13 5.98 -9.84
N GLY A 57 -5.42 6.17 -8.74
CA GLY A 57 -4.12 6.83 -8.70
C GLY A 57 -4.15 8.16 -7.98
N TYR A 58 -2.97 8.75 -7.80
CA TYR A 58 -2.80 9.98 -7.04
C TYR A 58 -3.33 11.22 -7.76
N LYS A 59 -3.32 11.24 -9.10
CA LYS A 59 -3.78 12.40 -9.89
C LYS A 59 -5.25 12.70 -9.64
N GLU A 60 -6.09 11.68 -9.68
CA GLU A 60 -7.52 11.75 -9.40
C GLU A 60 -7.78 12.05 -7.92
N ALA A 61 -6.97 11.48 -7.03
CA ALA A 61 -7.09 11.74 -5.59
C ALA A 61 -6.77 13.20 -5.24
N PHE A 62 -5.68 13.77 -5.79
CA PHE A 62 -5.32 15.17 -5.55
C PHE A 62 -6.33 16.14 -6.19
N ALA A 63 -6.87 15.82 -7.37
CA ALA A 63 -7.96 16.62 -7.94
C ALA A 63 -9.20 16.63 -7.05
N ALA A 64 -9.57 15.47 -6.49
CA ALA A 64 -10.69 15.37 -5.54
C ALA A 64 -10.39 16.05 -4.19
N LEU A 65 -9.14 16.00 -3.72
CA LEU A 65 -8.69 16.68 -2.51
C LEU A 65 -8.78 18.19 -2.65
N LYS A 66 -8.37 18.76 -3.79
CA LYS A 66 -8.52 20.19 -4.07
C LYS A 66 -9.97 20.67 -3.94
N MET A 67 -10.91 19.91 -4.48
CA MET A 67 -12.35 20.20 -4.32
C MET A 67 -12.82 20.09 -2.87
N ALA A 68 -12.23 19.20 -2.07
CA ALA A 68 -12.53 19.09 -0.65
C ALA A 68 -11.96 20.27 0.15
N ASP A 69 -10.73 20.71 -0.14
CA ASP A 69 -10.09 21.85 0.53
C ASP A 69 -10.85 23.17 0.29
N GLU A 70 -11.41 23.36 -0.91
CA GLU A 70 -12.27 24.52 -1.19
C GLU A 70 -13.59 24.48 -0.39
N LYS A 71 -14.10 23.28 -0.10
CA LYS A 71 -15.39 23.07 0.57
C LYS A 71 -15.29 23.06 2.09
N PHE A 72 -14.16 22.63 2.63
CA PHE A 72 -13.93 22.49 4.06
C PHE A 72 -12.78 23.39 4.47
N LEU A 73 -13.05 24.38 5.33
CA LEU A 73 -11.97 25.18 5.93
C LEU A 73 -11.00 24.24 6.64
N THR A 74 -9.73 24.25 6.23
CA THR A 74 -8.65 23.44 6.80
C THR A 74 -8.30 23.96 8.20
N VAL A 75 -9.08 23.53 9.18
CA VAL A 75 -8.79 23.75 10.60
C VAL A 75 -7.71 22.75 11.05
N SER A 76 -6.90 23.14 12.03
CA SER A 76 -5.94 22.24 12.70
C SER A 76 -6.61 20.93 13.14
N LYS A 77 -5.98 19.78 12.82
CA LYS A 77 -6.50 18.41 13.05
C LYS A 77 -7.77 18.04 12.24
N SER A 78 -8.09 18.77 11.17
CA SER A 78 -9.15 18.31 10.26
C SER A 78 -8.78 16.96 9.65
N ARG A 79 -9.77 16.07 9.47
CA ARG A 79 -9.57 14.75 8.84
C ARG A 79 -9.03 14.86 7.41
N ILE A 80 -9.34 15.97 6.74
CA ILE A 80 -8.89 16.27 5.39
C ILE A 80 -7.39 16.60 5.38
N LEU A 81 -6.90 17.38 6.34
CA LEU A 81 -5.47 17.63 6.49
C LEU A 81 -4.69 16.33 6.76
N VAL A 82 -5.21 15.48 7.64
CA VAL A 82 -4.58 14.17 7.92
C VAL A 82 -4.50 13.32 6.64
N LEU A 83 -5.60 13.24 5.88
CA LEU A 83 -5.62 12.55 4.60
C LEU A 83 -4.64 13.14 3.59
N LYS A 84 -4.60 14.47 3.49
CA LYS A 84 -3.69 15.20 2.61
C LYS A 84 -2.24 14.81 2.86
N LEU A 85 -1.81 14.82 4.13
CA LEU A 85 -0.47 14.38 4.53
C LEU A 85 -0.25 12.88 4.25
N GLN A 86 -1.23 12.02 4.48
CA GLN A 86 -1.12 10.60 4.13
C GLN A 86 -0.87 10.37 2.63
N LEU A 87 -1.60 11.09 1.77
CA LEU A 87 -1.47 10.96 0.31
C LEU A 87 -0.15 11.53 -0.19
N LEU A 88 0.27 12.69 0.31
CA LEU A 88 1.57 13.29 -0.01
C LEU A 88 2.71 12.37 0.39
N HIS A 89 2.62 11.75 1.58
CA HIS A 89 3.63 10.80 2.06
C HIS A 89 3.76 9.57 1.15
N GLU A 90 2.65 8.87 0.87
CA GLU A 90 2.71 7.68 0.00
C GLU A 90 3.20 8.02 -1.40
N HIS A 91 2.72 9.14 -1.96
CA HIS A 91 3.13 9.58 -3.29
C HIS A 91 4.63 9.89 -3.35
N ALA A 92 5.15 10.57 -2.32
CA ALA A 92 6.57 10.87 -2.21
C ALA A 92 7.41 9.59 -2.08
N LEU A 93 6.96 8.61 -1.32
CA LEU A 93 7.63 7.31 -1.23
C LEU A 93 7.66 6.58 -2.57
N HIS A 94 6.54 6.56 -3.30
CA HIS A 94 6.44 5.89 -4.59
C HIS A 94 7.40 6.48 -5.66
N ARG A 95 7.63 7.79 -5.59
CA ARG A 95 8.58 8.50 -6.46
C ARG A 95 10.03 8.46 -5.97
N GLY A 96 10.28 8.09 -4.71
CA GLY A 96 11.63 8.09 -4.11
C GLY A 96 12.03 9.42 -3.45
N HIS A 97 11.11 10.37 -3.27
CA HIS A 97 11.35 11.65 -2.58
C HIS A 97 11.41 11.47 -1.05
N LEU A 98 12.47 10.84 -0.56
CA LEU A 98 12.62 10.48 0.87
C LEU A 98 12.63 11.70 1.81
N LYS A 99 13.20 12.83 1.39
CA LYS A 99 13.24 14.07 2.19
C LYS A 99 11.85 14.64 2.41
N LEU A 100 11.04 14.70 1.34
CA LEU A 100 9.67 15.18 1.42
C LEU A 100 8.80 14.22 2.22
N ALA A 101 8.97 12.90 2.03
CA ALA A 101 8.29 11.89 2.85
C ALA A 101 8.63 12.05 4.34
N GLN A 102 9.88 12.38 4.69
CA GLN A 102 10.27 12.65 6.08
C GLN A 102 9.61 13.94 6.62
N GLN A 103 9.63 15.03 5.85
CA GLN A 103 8.99 16.30 6.24
C GLN A 103 7.49 16.14 6.50
N VAL A 104 6.77 15.49 5.58
CA VAL A 104 5.33 15.22 5.70
C VAL A 104 5.04 14.33 6.91
N CYS A 105 5.91 13.35 7.19
CA CYS A 105 5.81 12.50 8.37
C CYS A 105 5.99 13.31 9.67
N ASP A 106 6.93 14.24 9.71
CA ASP A 106 7.19 15.09 10.87
C ASP A 106 6.00 16.03 11.12
N GLU A 107 5.43 16.62 10.06
CA GLU A 107 4.21 17.43 10.14
C GLU A 107 3.02 16.63 10.69
N LEU A 108 2.83 15.39 10.21
CA LEU A 108 1.79 14.50 10.71
C LEU A 108 2.00 14.17 12.20
N GLY A 109 3.25 14.00 12.63
CA GLY A 109 3.62 13.81 14.03
C GLY A 109 3.30 15.01 14.91
N VAL A 110 3.50 16.23 14.41
CA VAL A 110 3.18 17.49 15.13
C VAL A 110 1.68 17.65 15.37
N LEU A 111 0.83 17.09 14.52
CA LEU A 111 -0.62 17.11 14.72
C LEU A 111 -1.08 16.31 15.95
N ALA A 112 -0.30 15.31 16.37
CA ALA A 112 -0.63 14.48 17.53
C ALA A 112 -0.20 15.16 18.85
N SER A 113 -1.06 15.10 19.87
CA SER A 113 -0.73 15.60 21.20
C SER A 113 0.49 14.90 21.82
N SER A 114 1.38 15.61 22.50
CA SER A 114 2.50 15.01 23.26
C SER A 114 2.06 14.18 24.46
N VAL A 115 0.80 14.31 24.90
CA VAL A 115 0.25 13.61 26.08
C VAL A 115 0.02 12.13 25.79
N THR A 116 0.53 11.25 26.65
CA THR A 116 0.36 9.80 26.53
C THR A 116 -1.12 9.40 26.60
N GLY A 117 -1.58 8.53 25.69
CA GLY A 117 -2.97 8.07 25.65
C GLY A 117 -3.93 8.98 24.86
N VAL A 118 -3.48 10.15 24.41
CA VAL A 118 -4.26 11.07 23.57
C VAL A 118 -3.81 10.94 22.12
N ASP A 119 -4.76 11.07 21.18
CA ASP A 119 -4.55 11.02 19.73
C ASP A 119 -3.80 9.75 19.27
N MET A 120 -4.12 8.61 19.88
CA MET A 120 -3.37 7.37 19.67
C MET A 120 -3.39 6.90 18.21
N GLU A 121 -4.53 7.04 17.51
CA GLU A 121 -4.67 6.72 16.09
C GLU A 121 -3.74 7.59 15.20
N LEU A 122 -3.59 8.87 15.52
CA LEU A 122 -2.68 9.77 14.80
C LEU A 122 -1.22 9.43 15.09
N LYS A 123 -0.89 9.06 16.33
CA LYS A 123 0.47 8.62 16.71
C LYS A 123 0.86 7.32 16.03
N THR A 124 -0.05 6.36 15.99
CA THR A 124 0.18 5.11 15.26
C THR A 124 0.39 5.38 13.79
N GLU A 125 -0.44 6.22 13.18
CA GLU A 125 -0.31 6.57 11.78
C GLU A 125 1.02 7.27 11.49
N ALA A 126 1.37 8.32 12.24
CA ALA A 126 2.65 9.02 12.08
C ALA A 126 3.85 8.07 12.26
N GLY A 127 3.79 7.16 13.22
CA GLY A 127 4.85 6.17 13.40
C GLY A 127 4.93 5.14 12.27
N LEU A 128 3.80 4.66 11.75
CA LEU A 128 3.78 3.74 10.62
C LEU A 128 4.42 4.38 9.38
N ARG A 129 4.09 5.66 9.15
CA ARG A 129 4.66 6.49 8.06
C ARG A 129 6.17 6.65 8.24
N ARG A 130 6.62 6.94 9.46
CA ARG A 130 8.05 7.05 9.79
C ARG A 130 8.80 5.74 9.52
N ALA A 131 8.26 4.61 10.00
CA ALA A 131 8.89 3.31 9.78
C ALA A 131 8.95 2.93 8.28
N ARG A 132 7.94 3.31 7.49
CA ARG A 132 7.96 3.14 6.02
C ARG A 132 8.99 4.04 5.34
N THR A 133 9.14 5.30 5.76
CA THR A 133 10.19 6.18 5.23
C THR A 133 11.59 5.64 5.54
N LEU A 134 11.83 5.19 6.78
CA LEU A 134 13.10 4.56 7.17
C LEU A 134 13.37 3.27 6.39
N LEU A 135 12.32 2.47 6.14
CA LEU A 135 12.42 1.27 5.31
C LEU A 135 12.81 1.61 3.86
N ALA A 136 12.19 2.63 3.26
CA ALA A 136 12.54 3.10 1.91
C ALA A 136 13.95 3.70 1.85
N ALA A 137 14.43 4.28 2.95
CA ALA A 137 15.81 4.75 3.11
C ALA A 137 16.83 3.63 3.39
N ASN A 138 16.41 2.36 3.43
CA ASN A 138 17.23 1.19 3.79
C ASN A 138 17.82 1.24 5.22
N GLN A 139 17.25 2.05 6.13
CA GLN A 139 17.64 2.13 7.53
C GLN A 139 16.88 1.06 8.34
N PHE A 140 17.18 -0.22 8.09
CA PHE A 140 16.40 -1.34 8.60
C PHE A 140 16.37 -1.45 10.13
N SER A 141 17.47 -1.15 10.82
CA SER A 141 17.54 -1.19 12.29
C SER A 141 16.63 -0.16 12.92
N GLU A 142 16.70 1.10 12.46
CA GLU A 142 15.86 2.19 12.95
C GLU A 142 14.39 1.95 12.61
N ALA A 143 14.10 1.46 11.40
CA ALA A 143 12.74 1.08 11.01
C ALA A 143 12.15 -0.01 11.93
N ALA A 144 12.95 -1.03 12.26
CA ALA A 144 12.53 -2.11 13.15
C ALA A 144 12.29 -1.62 14.59
N GLU A 145 13.14 -0.73 15.11
CA GLU A 145 12.97 -0.13 16.44
C GLU A 145 11.68 0.69 16.52
N VAL A 146 11.41 1.54 15.51
CA VAL A 146 10.17 2.32 15.44
C VAL A 146 8.96 1.38 15.35
N ALA A 147 8.97 0.40 14.44
CA ALA A 147 7.87 -0.54 14.29
C ALA A 147 7.64 -1.41 15.56
N HIS A 148 8.70 -1.80 16.27
CA HIS A 148 8.58 -2.52 17.53
C HIS A 148 7.98 -1.65 18.63
N SER A 149 8.40 -0.38 18.74
CA SER A 149 7.82 0.56 19.70
C SER A 149 6.32 0.79 19.45
N LEU A 150 5.91 0.85 18.17
CA LEU A 150 4.52 0.95 17.75
C LEU A 150 3.74 -0.31 18.10
N PHE A 151 4.30 -1.49 17.89
CA PHE A 151 3.66 -2.75 18.27
C PHE A 151 3.31 -2.76 19.77
N CYS A 152 4.28 -2.41 20.63
CA CYS A 152 4.06 -2.34 22.07
C CYS A 152 2.96 -1.31 22.44
N MET A 153 2.94 -0.18 21.74
CA MET A 153 1.93 0.86 21.94
C MET A 153 0.54 0.40 21.50
N CYS A 154 0.40 -0.12 20.28
CA CYS A 154 -0.87 -0.63 19.75
C CYS A 154 -1.45 -1.74 20.63
N TYR A 155 -0.59 -2.66 21.09
CA TYR A 155 -0.98 -3.72 22.02
C TYR A 155 -1.50 -3.15 23.35
N LYS A 156 -0.78 -2.19 23.95
CA LYS A 156 -1.16 -1.56 25.23
C LYS A 156 -2.50 -0.81 25.16
N PHE A 157 -2.78 -0.15 24.04
CA PHE A 157 -4.00 0.64 23.84
C PHE A 157 -5.11 -0.10 23.10
N ASN A 158 -4.95 -1.41 22.88
CA ASN A 158 -5.95 -2.28 22.25
C ASN A 158 -6.34 -1.85 20.82
N LEU A 159 -5.39 -1.29 20.07
CA LEU A 159 -5.54 -0.87 18.67
C LEU A 159 -5.30 -2.06 17.74
N GLN A 160 -6.32 -2.87 17.52
CA GLN A 160 -6.17 -4.21 16.93
C GLN A 160 -5.77 -4.18 15.45
N VAL A 161 -6.34 -3.28 14.65
CA VAL A 161 -6.05 -3.16 13.22
C VAL A 161 -4.61 -2.69 13.03
N GLU A 162 -4.24 -1.62 13.75
CA GLU A 162 -2.90 -1.03 13.74
C GLU A 162 -1.85 -2.01 14.26
N ASN A 163 -2.19 -2.83 15.25
CA ASN A 163 -1.32 -3.88 15.75
C ASN A 163 -0.99 -4.92 14.67
N ALA A 164 -2.01 -5.41 13.95
CA ALA A 164 -1.81 -6.33 12.83
C ALA A 164 -1.00 -5.68 11.69
N THR A 165 -1.31 -4.43 11.33
CA THR A 165 -0.55 -3.67 10.32
C THR A 165 0.92 -3.47 10.72
N THR A 166 1.20 -3.24 12.00
CA THR A 166 2.57 -3.06 12.51
C THR A 166 3.36 -4.37 12.48
N LEU A 167 2.74 -5.49 12.83
CA LEU A 167 3.34 -6.83 12.69
C LEU A 167 3.67 -7.13 11.22
N LEU A 168 2.77 -6.78 10.30
CA LEU A 168 3.02 -6.96 8.87
C LEU A 168 4.18 -6.08 8.38
N LEU A 169 4.30 -4.84 8.88
CA LEU A 169 5.43 -3.96 8.59
C LEU A 169 6.76 -4.52 9.11
N LEU A 170 6.79 -5.10 10.32
CA LEU A 170 7.99 -5.79 10.82
C LEU A 170 8.40 -6.96 9.93
N ALA A 171 7.44 -7.74 9.44
CA ALA A 171 7.72 -8.82 8.48
C ALA A 171 8.35 -8.29 7.19
N GLU A 172 7.83 -7.18 6.67
CA GLU A 172 8.35 -6.50 5.47
C GLU A 172 9.78 -5.96 5.69
N ILE A 173 10.04 -5.31 6.83
CA ILE A 173 11.39 -4.82 7.18
C ILE A 173 12.39 -5.97 7.19
N HIS A 174 12.06 -7.09 7.83
CA HIS A 174 12.94 -8.26 7.86
C HIS A 174 13.15 -8.88 6.48
N LYS A 175 12.12 -8.94 5.64
CA LYS A 175 12.23 -9.37 4.24
C LYS A 175 13.24 -8.50 3.48
N ARG A 176 13.08 -7.18 3.55
CA ARG A 176 13.92 -6.20 2.84
C ARG A 176 15.36 -6.15 3.36
N SER A 177 15.56 -6.44 4.65
CA SER A 177 16.90 -6.60 5.25
C SER A 177 17.65 -7.87 4.83
N GLY A 178 17.03 -8.75 4.03
CA GLY A 178 17.62 -10.04 3.62
C GLY A 178 17.50 -11.15 4.67
N ASN A 179 16.68 -10.97 5.70
CA ASN A 179 16.48 -11.95 6.79
C ASN A 179 15.03 -12.50 6.82
N PRO A 180 14.58 -13.24 5.79
CA PRO A 180 13.19 -13.68 5.67
C PRO A 180 12.75 -14.62 6.81
N VAL A 181 13.68 -15.38 7.40
CA VAL A 181 13.38 -16.28 8.53
C VAL A 181 12.83 -15.52 9.74
N LEU A 182 13.38 -14.34 10.04
CA LEU A 182 12.93 -13.50 11.15
C LEU A 182 11.59 -12.81 10.85
N GLY A 183 11.23 -12.64 9.58
CA GLY A 183 9.95 -12.08 9.16
C GLY A 183 8.77 -13.06 9.32
N LEU A 184 9.01 -14.37 9.23
CA LEU A 184 7.97 -15.39 9.27
C LEU A 184 7.09 -15.35 10.54
N PRO A 185 7.64 -15.27 11.77
CA PRO A 185 6.82 -15.17 12.98
C PRO A 185 5.91 -13.94 12.99
N TYR A 186 6.37 -12.80 12.47
CA TYR A 186 5.58 -11.58 12.43
C TYR A 186 4.43 -11.67 11.42
N ALA A 187 4.69 -12.22 10.22
CA ALA A 187 3.64 -12.44 9.22
C ALA A 187 2.57 -13.43 9.71
N LEU A 188 2.99 -14.52 10.36
CA LEU A 188 2.08 -15.51 10.95
C LEU A 188 1.28 -14.94 12.13
N ALA A 189 1.91 -14.15 13.00
CA ALA A 189 1.21 -13.47 14.09
C ALA A 189 0.16 -12.50 13.53
N SER A 190 0.53 -11.67 12.54
CA SER A 190 -0.42 -10.78 11.85
C SER A 190 -1.59 -11.56 11.26
N LEU A 191 -1.31 -12.71 10.63
CA LEU A 191 -2.35 -13.57 10.05
C LEU A 191 -3.33 -14.08 11.12
N SER A 192 -2.83 -14.55 12.26
CA SER A 192 -3.67 -15.01 13.37
C SER A 192 -4.54 -13.88 13.94
N PHE A 193 -3.98 -12.67 14.09
CA PHE A 193 -4.74 -11.48 14.48
C PHE A 193 -5.83 -11.14 13.46
N CYS A 194 -5.52 -11.16 12.17
CA CYS A 194 -6.51 -10.86 11.14
C CYS A 194 -7.66 -11.87 11.12
N GLN A 195 -7.37 -13.15 11.39
CA GLN A 195 -8.38 -14.20 11.50
C GLN A 195 -9.31 -14.00 12.69
N SER A 196 -8.78 -13.60 13.86
CA SER A 196 -9.62 -13.39 15.04
C SER A 196 -10.57 -12.20 14.92
N PHE A 197 -10.21 -11.20 14.11
CA PHE A 197 -10.98 -9.96 13.94
C PHE A 197 -11.69 -9.82 12.58
N ASN A 198 -11.65 -10.86 11.74
CA ASN A 198 -12.26 -10.88 10.38
C ASN A 198 -11.74 -9.73 9.48
N LEU A 199 -10.45 -9.41 9.56
CA LEU A 199 -9.83 -8.36 8.75
C LEU A 199 -9.42 -8.93 7.39
N ASP A 200 -10.39 -9.23 6.51
CA ASP A 200 -10.16 -10.12 5.35
C ASP A 200 -9.13 -9.61 4.34
N LEU A 201 -9.13 -8.31 4.04
CA LEU A 201 -8.16 -7.73 3.11
C LEU A 201 -6.75 -7.69 3.72
N LEU A 202 -6.64 -7.35 5.01
CA LEU A 202 -5.36 -7.36 5.72
C LEU A 202 -4.84 -8.79 5.88
N ARG A 203 -5.73 -9.77 6.09
CA ARG A 203 -5.42 -11.20 6.07
C ARG A 203 -4.85 -11.61 4.72
N ALA A 204 -5.46 -11.20 3.61
CA ALA A 204 -4.96 -11.48 2.27
C ALA A 204 -3.57 -10.86 2.02
N SER A 205 -3.36 -9.61 2.47
CA SER A 205 -2.05 -8.94 2.42
C SER A 205 -0.99 -9.66 3.27
N ALA A 206 -1.36 -10.18 4.44
CA ALA A 206 -0.47 -10.99 5.29
C ALA A 206 -0.10 -12.33 4.63
N VAL A 207 -1.04 -13.00 3.97
CA VAL A 207 -0.75 -14.22 3.20
C VAL A 207 0.17 -13.93 2.01
N LEU A 208 -0.03 -12.82 1.30
CA LEU A 208 0.86 -12.41 0.22
C LEU A 208 2.29 -12.17 0.73
N THR A 209 2.44 -11.44 1.84
CA THR A 209 3.76 -11.19 2.46
C THR A 209 4.41 -12.49 2.94
N LEU A 210 3.60 -13.43 3.46
CA LEU A 210 4.08 -14.77 3.81
C LEU A 210 4.58 -15.54 2.58
N ALA A 211 3.88 -15.45 1.44
CA ALA A 211 4.33 -16.06 0.19
C ALA A 211 5.63 -15.45 -0.33
N GLU A 212 5.79 -14.12 -0.25
CA GLU A 212 7.03 -13.42 -0.57
C GLU A 212 8.21 -13.87 0.32
N LEU A 213 7.98 -14.04 1.63
CA LEU A 213 8.98 -14.57 2.56
C LEU A 213 9.37 -16.01 2.21
N TRP A 214 8.41 -16.87 1.86
CA TRP A 214 8.69 -18.25 1.41
C TRP A 214 9.54 -18.27 0.13
N LEU A 215 9.22 -17.43 -0.86
CA LEU A 215 10.04 -17.31 -2.07
C LEU A 215 11.46 -16.84 -1.77
N SER A 216 11.61 -15.90 -0.82
CA SER A 216 12.91 -15.37 -0.41
C SER A 216 13.81 -16.42 0.24
N LEU A 217 13.24 -17.51 0.77
CA LEU A 217 13.99 -18.66 1.30
C LEU A 217 14.51 -19.61 0.21
N GLY A 218 14.01 -19.50 -1.03
CA GLY A 218 14.51 -20.23 -2.19
C GLY A 218 13.41 -20.83 -3.08
N SER A 219 13.83 -21.24 -4.28
CA SER A 219 12.95 -21.79 -5.33
C SER A 219 12.19 -23.05 -4.92
N ASN A 220 12.73 -23.85 -3.99
CA ASN A 220 12.06 -25.04 -3.45
C ASN A 220 10.70 -24.75 -2.81
N HIS A 221 10.48 -23.51 -2.38
CA HIS A 221 9.23 -23.07 -1.76
C HIS A 221 8.26 -22.39 -2.75
N ALA A 222 8.61 -22.28 -4.03
CA ALA A 222 7.79 -21.59 -5.04
C ALA A 222 6.37 -22.17 -5.16
N LYS A 223 6.22 -23.50 -5.17
CA LYS A 223 4.91 -24.16 -5.22
C LYS A 223 4.04 -23.87 -4.01
N ARG A 224 4.66 -23.74 -2.83
CA ARG A 224 3.96 -23.39 -1.58
C ARG A 224 3.55 -21.92 -1.58
N ALA A 225 4.43 -21.02 -2.04
CA ALA A 225 4.09 -19.62 -2.19
C ALA A 225 2.94 -19.43 -3.20
N LEU A 226 2.99 -20.13 -4.33
CA LEU A 226 1.96 -20.09 -5.36
C LEU A 226 0.59 -20.53 -4.82
N SER A 227 0.53 -21.65 -4.08
CA SER A 227 -0.74 -22.12 -3.52
C SER A 227 -1.34 -21.17 -2.49
N LEU A 228 -0.50 -20.49 -1.70
CA LEU A 228 -0.93 -19.44 -0.77
C LEU A 228 -1.53 -18.25 -1.53
N ILE A 229 -0.86 -17.79 -2.59
CA ILE A 229 -1.32 -16.65 -3.42
C ILE A 229 -2.64 -16.98 -4.09
N HIS A 230 -2.75 -18.13 -4.77
CA HIS A 230 -3.98 -18.56 -5.43
C HIS A 230 -5.17 -18.64 -4.46
N GLY A 231 -4.92 -19.00 -3.19
CA GLY A 231 -5.95 -19.02 -2.15
C GLY A 231 -6.49 -17.65 -1.75
N VAL A 232 -5.73 -16.56 -1.97
CA VAL A 232 -6.14 -15.18 -1.59
C VAL A 232 -6.33 -14.25 -2.79
N LEU A 233 -5.95 -14.69 -3.99
CA LEU A 233 -6.03 -13.90 -5.21
C LEU A 233 -7.45 -13.36 -5.48
N PRO A 234 -8.56 -14.12 -5.29
CA PRO A 234 -9.90 -13.58 -5.48
C PRO A 234 -10.21 -12.38 -4.57
N THR A 235 -9.74 -12.41 -3.31
CA THR A 235 -9.92 -11.30 -2.37
C THR A 235 -9.08 -10.09 -2.79
N ILE A 236 -7.83 -10.30 -3.21
CA ILE A 236 -6.94 -9.22 -3.63
C ILE A 236 -7.43 -8.57 -4.91
N LEU A 237 -7.85 -9.34 -5.92
CA LEU A 237 -8.34 -8.78 -7.17
C LEU A 237 -9.71 -8.09 -7.00
N GLY A 238 -10.57 -8.61 -6.12
CA GLY A 238 -11.89 -8.04 -5.87
C GLY A 238 -11.89 -6.79 -4.98
N HIS A 239 -10.97 -6.70 -4.02
CA HIS A 239 -10.99 -5.66 -2.98
C HIS A 239 -9.65 -4.96 -2.74
N GLY A 240 -8.56 -5.47 -3.27
CA GLY A 240 -7.24 -4.86 -3.19
C GLY A 240 -7.07 -3.68 -4.16
N GLY A 241 -6.33 -2.69 -3.69
CA GLY A 241 -5.89 -1.57 -4.52
C GLY A 241 -4.85 -1.94 -5.56
N LEU A 242 -4.51 -0.96 -6.39
CA LEU A 242 -3.53 -1.07 -7.47
C LEU A 242 -2.20 -1.65 -6.97
N GLU A 243 -1.68 -1.15 -5.85
CA GLU A 243 -0.40 -1.64 -5.29
C GLU A 243 -0.47 -3.11 -4.87
N LEU A 244 -1.52 -3.48 -4.12
CA LEU A 244 -1.66 -4.84 -3.59
C LEU A 244 -1.88 -5.87 -4.70
N ARG A 245 -2.64 -5.51 -5.74
CA ARG A 245 -2.83 -6.33 -6.93
C ARG A 245 -1.55 -6.50 -7.72
N ALA A 246 -0.86 -5.40 -8.02
CA ALA A 246 0.43 -5.43 -8.70
C ALA A 246 1.46 -6.29 -7.96
N ARG A 247 1.55 -6.16 -6.63
CA ARG A 247 2.38 -7.04 -5.80
C ARG A 247 1.99 -8.50 -5.95
N ALA A 248 0.70 -8.84 -5.85
CA ALA A 248 0.24 -10.22 -6.02
C ALA A 248 0.65 -10.81 -7.38
N TYR A 249 0.50 -10.05 -8.46
CA TYR A 249 0.91 -10.45 -9.80
C TYR A 249 2.42 -10.64 -9.95
N ILE A 250 3.23 -9.74 -9.38
CA ILE A 250 4.70 -9.88 -9.40
C ILE A 250 5.13 -11.14 -8.66
N VAL A 251 4.52 -11.42 -7.51
CA VAL A 251 4.87 -12.59 -6.70
C VAL A 251 4.41 -13.89 -7.37
N GLU A 252 3.23 -13.89 -7.98
CA GLU A 252 2.76 -15.01 -8.83
C GLU A 252 3.73 -15.28 -9.98
N ALA A 253 4.14 -14.24 -10.72
CA ALA A 253 5.13 -14.35 -11.78
C ALA A 253 6.47 -14.91 -11.26
N LYS A 254 6.97 -14.43 -10.12
CA LYS A 254 8.20 -14.94 -9.49
C LYS A 254 8.08 -16.41 -9.08
N CYS A 255 6.92 -16.84 -8.59
CA CYS A 255 6.67 -18.26 -8.29
C CYS A 255 6.85 -19.13 -9.53
N TYR A 256 6.22 -18.76 -10.65
CA TYR A 256 6.33 -19.51 -11.91
C TYR A 256 7.76 -19.51 -12.46
N LEU A 257 8.43 -18.36 -12.44
CA LEU A 257 9.82 -18.24 -12.91
C LEU A 257 10.83 -19.02 -12.05
N SER A 258 10.47 -19.31 -10.80
CA SER A 258 11.29 -20.09 -9.86
C SER A 258 11.00 -21.60 -9.91
N ASP A 259 9.90 -22.04 -10.54
CA ASP A 259 9.57 -23.46 -10.64
C ASP A 259 10.35 -24.10 -11.80
N PRO A 260 11.25 -25.08 -11.54
CA PRO A 260 12.02 -25.74 -12.58
C PRO A 260 11.15 -26.52 -13.59
N ASN A 261 9.92 -26.87 -13.21
CA ASN A 261 9.01 -27.60 -14.08
C ASN A 261 8.21 -26.67 -15.02
N PHE A 262 8.32 -25.34 -14.84
CA PHE A 262 7.56 -24.39 -15.63
C PHE A 262 8.29 -24.06 -16.95
N SER A 263 7.63 -24.38 -18.07
CA SER A 263 8.13 -24.06 -19.40
C SER A 263 7.62 -22.70 -19.86
N ILE A 264 8.52 -21.71 -19.89
CA ILE A 264 8.20 -20.34 -20.31
C ILE A 264 7.83 -20.27 -21.79
N SER A 265 8.42 -21.13 -22.64
CA SER A 265 8.13 -21.15 -24.08
C SER A 265 6.71 -21.60 -24.41
N GLU A 266 6.08 -22.41 -23.55
CA GLU A 266 4.74 -22.95 -23.78
C GLU A 266 3.65 -22.10 -23.12
N ASN A 267 3.95 -21.48 -21.97
CA ASN A 267 2.94 -20.82 -21.12
C ASN A 267 3.34 -19.39 -20.75
N ALA A 268 3.97 -18.65 -21.67
CA ALA A 268 4.44 -17.29 -21.45
C ALA A 268 3.35 -16.33 -20.95
N GLU A 269 2.13 -16.46 -21.45
CA GLU A 269 0.98 -15.61 -21.14
C GLU A 269 0.63 -15.65 -19.64
N ILE A 270 0.79 -16.80 -18.98
CA ILE A 270 0.55 -16.97 -17.54
C ILE A 270 1.44 -16.04 -16.70
N VAL A 271 2.61 -15.64 -17.22
CA VAL A 271 3.55 -14.74 -16.55
C VAL A 271 3.46 -13.32 -17.11
N LEU A 272 3.35 -13.18 -18.43
CA LEU A 272 3.35 -11.87 -19.10
C LEU A 272 2.06 -11.07 -18.85
N ASP A 273 0.89 -11.73 -18.76
CA ASP A 273 -0.38 -11.01 -18.56
C ASP A 273 -0.45 -10.40 -17.14
N PRO A 274 -0.17 -11.14 -16.05
CA PRO A 274 -0.05 -10.55 -14.72
C PRO A 274 1.00 -9.44 -14.64
N LEU A 275 2.17 -9.64 -15.25
CA LEU A 275 3.24 -8.62 -15.21
C LEU A 275 2.87 -7.36 -15.99
N SER A 276 2.11 -7.48 -17.08
CA SER A 276 1.63 -6.32 -17.84
C SER A 276 0.58 -5.55 -17.05
N GLN A 277 -0.36 -6.24 -16.41
CA GLN A 277 -1.30 -5.61 -15.49
C GLN A 277 -0.59 -4.93 -14.32
N ALA A 278 0.38 -5.59 -13.70
CA ALA A 278 1.17 -4.99 -12.63
C ALA A 278 1.92 -3.73 -13.09
N SER A 279 2.57 -3.77 -14.27
CA SER A 279 3.29 -2.60 -14.79
C SER A 279 2.36 -1.41 -15.04
N ASP A 280 1.19 -1.66 -15.61
CA ASP A 280 0.22 -0.59 -15.92
C ASP A 280 -0.34 0.03 -14.64
N GLU A 281 -0.70 -0.80 -13.66
CA GLU A 281 -1.21 -0.34 -12.35
C GLU A 281 -0.16 0.47 -11.57
N LEU A 282 1.11 0.03 -11.59
CA LEU A 282 2.20 0.71 -10.89
C LEU A 282 2.63 2.01 -11.58
N GLN A 283 2.52 2.09 -12.91
CA GLN A 283 2.72 3.34 -13.64
C GLN A 283 1.65 4.39 -13.29
N VAL A 284 0.40 3.98 -13.12
CA VAL A 284 -0.68 4.87 -12.66
C VAL A 284 -0.41 5.39 -11.24
N LEU A 285 0.12 4.54 -10.35
CA LEU A 285 0.53 4.93 -9.00
C LEU A 285 1.85 5.70 -8.95
N GLU A 286 2.59 5.75 -10.07
CA GLU A 286 3.96 6.27 -10.15
C GLU A 286 4.91 5.61 -9.13
N TYR A 287 4.66 4.33 -8.81
CA TYR A 287 5.50 3.55 -7.90
C TYR A 287 6.71 2.98 -8.65
N HIS A 288 7.78 3.76 -8.72
CA HIS A 288 8.93 3.49 -9.58
C HIS A 288 9.70 2.23 -9.19
N GLU A 289 9.87 1.95 -7.89
CA GLU A 289 10.62 0.78 -7.44
C GLU A 289 9.97 -0.55 -7.87
N LEU A 290 8.68 -0.74 -7.56
CA LEU A 290 7.95 -1.93 -7.96
C LEU A 290 7.72 -1.99 -9.47
N ALA A 291 7.49 -0.85 -10.13
CA ALA A 291 7.35 -0.81 -11.59
C ALA A 291 8.64 -1.28 -12.29
N ALA A 292 9.81 -0.84 -11.80
CA ALA A 292 11.09 -1.32 -12.29
C ALA A 292 11.20 -2.84 -12.13
N GLU A 293 10.85 -3.39 -10.98
CA GLU A 293 10.84 -4.84 -10.78
C GLU A 293 9.92 -5.57 -11.79
N ALA A 294 8.70 -5.08 -12.02
CA ALA A 294 7.79 -5.68 -13.00
C ALA A 294 8.39 -5.66 -14.42
N PHE A 295 8.95 -4.53 -14.87
CA PHE A 295 9.58 -4.42 -16.18
C PHE A 295 10.84 -5.27 -16.33
N TYR A 296 11.63 -5.39 -15.25
CA TYR A 296 12.79 -6.28 -15.23
C TYR A 296 12.38 -7.74 -15.44
N LEU A 297 11.33 -8.20 -14.75
CA LEU A 297 10.80 -9.55 -14.94
C LEU A 297 10.24 -9.76 -16.35
N LYS A 298 9.53 -8.76 -16.93
CA LYS A 298 9.07 -8.82 -18.33
C LYS A 298 10.24 -8.98 -19.30
N ALA A 299 11.30 -8.20 -19.13
CA ALA A 299 12.50 -8.29 -19.97
C ALA A 299 13.14 -9.68 -19.90
N ILE A 300 13.24 -10.29 -18.71
CA ILE A 300 13.74 -11.67 -18.56
C ILE A 300 12.87 -12.66 -19.34
N VAL A 301 11.55 -12.53 -19.26
CA VAL A 301 10.64 -13.43 -19.98
C VAL A 301 10.78 -13.26 -21.49
N TYR A 302 10.80 -12.04 -22.00
CA TYR A 302 10.99 -11.79 -23.44
C TYR A 302 12.33 -12.27 -23.97
N ASP A 303 13.41 -12.12 -23.20
CA ASP A 303 14.74 -12.63 -23.55
C ASP A 303 14.72 -14.16 -23.69
N LYS A 304 14.10 -14.87 -22.73
CA LYS A 304 13.92 -16.32 -22.80
C LYS A 304 13.04 -16.78 -23.96
N LEU A 305 12.14 -15.93 -24.44
CA LEU A 305 11.30 -16.20 -25.62
C LEU A 305 11.98 -15.81 -26.95
N GLY A 306 13.15 -15.17 -26.91
CA GLY A 306 13.84 -14.66 -28.10
C GLY A 306 13.18 -13.42 -28.72
N LYS A 307 12.25 -12.76 -28.02
CA LYS A 307 11.57 -11.54 -28.48
C LYS A 307 12.39 -10.30 -28.13
N LEU A 308 13.40 -10.00 -28.97
CA LEU A 308 14.38 -8.96 -28.68
C LEU A 308 13.79 -7.54 -28.64
N GLU A 309 12.84 -7.22 -29.53
CA GLU A 309 12.20 -5.91 -29.57
C GLU A 309 11.43 -5.62 -28.27
N ASP A 310 10.53 -6.54 -27.88
CA ASP A 310 9.76 -6.45 -26.63
C ASP A 310 10.67 -6.40 -25.38
N ARG A 311 11.78 -7.15 -25.41
CA ARG A 311 12.79 -7.12 -24.34
C ARG A 311 13.42 -5.74 -24.22
N GLU A 312 13.80 -5.12 -25.33
CA GLU A 312 14.41 -3.79 -25.33
C GLU A 312 13.42 -2.72 -24.88
N GLU A 313 12.16 -2.80 -25.28
CA GLU A 313 11.11 -1.91 -24.77
C GLU A 313 10.94 -2.05 -23.24
N ALA A 314 10.87 -3.29 -22.72
CA ALA A 314 10.80 -3.53 -21.29
C ALA A 314 12.05 -3.01 -20.55
N ALA A 315 13.25 -3.20 -21.12
CA ALA A 315 14.51 -2.72 -20.55
C ALA A 315 14.62 -1.18 -20.54
N THR A 316 14.10 -0.50 -21.57
CA THR A 316 14.05 0.98 -21.58
C THR A 316 13.09 1.51 -20.51
N SER A 317 11.95 0.85 -20.32
CA SER A 317 10.99 1.17 -19.25
C SER A 317 11.57 0.94 -17.86
N PHE A 318 12.29 -0.17 -17.66
CA PHE A 318 13.06 -0.44 -16.43
C PHE A 318 14.08 0.67 -16.15
N LYS A 319 14.87 1.06 -17.17
CA LYS A 319 15.85 2.14 -17.06
C LYS A 319 15.20 3.48 -16.73
N LYS A 320 14.03 3.79 -17.31
CA LYS A 320 13.29 5.01 -17.02
C LYS A 320 12.87 5.08 -15.54
N HIS A 321 12.32 3.99 -15.00
CA HIS A 321 11.86 3.96 -13.60
C HIS A 321 13.02 3.98 -12.59
N THR A 322 14.12 3.28 -12.87
CA THR A 322 15.32 3.35 -12.02
C THR A 322 15.94 4.74 -12.00
N LEU A 323 16.08 5.40 -13.15
CA LEU A 323 16.55 6.79 -13.22
C LEU A 323 15.63 7.77 -12.51
N ALA A 324 14.31 7.58 -12.60
CA ALA A 324 13.33 8.40 -11.91
C ALA A 324 13.39 8.22 -10.39
N LEU A 325 13.73 7.03 -9.90
CA LEU A 325 13.91 6.75 -8.47
C LEU A 325 15.21 7.38 -7.93
N GLU A 326 16.29 7.36 -8.72
CA GLU A 326 17.59 7.95 -8.36
C GLU A 326 17.59 9.48 -8.43
N ASN A 327 16.93 10.03 -9.45
CA ASN A 327 16.80 11.46 -9.70
C ASN A 327 15.32 11.82 -9.72
N PRO A 328 14.65 11.82 -8.55
CA PRO A 328 13.25 12.14 -8.49
C PRO A 328 13.06 13.58 -8.93
N HIS A 329 12.41 13.81 -10.09
CA HIS A 329 12.26 15.14 -10.64
C HIS A 329 11.52 16.04 -9.64
N ASP A 330 12.10 17.20 -9.38
CA ASP A 330 11.52 18.27 -8.60
C ASP A 330 10.42 18.97 -9.42
N ASP A 331 9.29 18.28 -9.65
CA ASP A 331 8.00 18.98 -9.81
C ASP A 331 7.55 19.53 -8.42
N GLU A 332 8.51 20.12 -7.69
CA GLU A 332 8.41 20.67 -6.34
C GLU A 332 7.31 21.74 -6.29
N ASP A 333 7.15 22.51 -7.36
CA ASP A 333 6.17 23.60 -7.42
C ASP A 333 4.71 23.14 -7.33
N SER A 334 4.36 21.89 -7.67
CA SER A 334 2.95 21.44 -7.58
C SER A 334 2.59 20.82 -6.23
N LEU A 335 3.55 20.13 -5.60
CA LEU A 335 3.36 19.41 -4.34
C LEU A 335 3.66 20.30 -3.13
N ILE A 336 4.62 21.23 -3.23
CA ILE A 336 4.88 22.24 -2.19
C ILE A 336 3.73 23.26 -2.11
N ASN A 337 3.13 23.62 -3.24
CA ASN A 337 1.87 24.40 -3.25
C ASN A 337 0.70 23.65 -2.60
N MET A 338 0.84 22.33 -2.42
CA MET A 338 -0.08 21.49 -1.67
C MET A 338 0.43 21.16 -0.27
N LEU A 339 1.48 21.77 0.29
CA LEU A 339 1.73 21.70 1.73
C LEU A 339 0.97 22.83 2.42
#